data_AF-A0A1B7MLW6-F1
#
_entry.id   AF-A0A1B7MLW6-F1
#
_cell.length_a   1.000
_cell.length_b   1.000
_cell.length_c   1.000
_cell.angle_alpha   90.00
_cell.angle_beta   90.00
_cell.angle_gamma   90.00
#
_symmetry.space_group_name_H-M   'P 1'
#
loop_
_entity.id
_entity.type
_entity.pdbx_description
1 polymer ?
#
loop_
_entity_poly.entity_id
_entity_poly.type
_entity_poly.pdbx_seq_one_letter_code
_entity_poly.pdbx_strand_id
1 'polypeptide(L)' 'KKLQSALTSIIFPNLKIHPKQPLNMRTARCWLLELGWRHTTVRKGVYMDGHKRDDVVKYRKEVFLPLMAQYE' A
#
# COMPACT_ATOMS: atom_id res chain seq x y z
N LYS A 1 -13.47 -2.70 16.39
CA LYS A 1 -12.65 -2.14 17.48
C LYS A 1 -11.14 -2.09 17.14
N LYS A 2 -10.57 -3.08 16.44
CA LYS A 2 -9.13 -3.11 16.07
C LYS A 2 -8.64 -1.86 15.30
N LEU A 3 -9.38 -1.41 14.28
CA LEU A 3 -9.00 -0.28 13.43
C LEU A 3 -8.89 1.05 14.20
N GLN A 4 -9.91 1.35 15.01
CA GLN A 4 -9.93 2.51 15.90
C GLN A 4 -8.74 2.46 16.88
N SER A 5 -8.48 1.30 17.50
CA SER A 5 -7.35 1.13 18.42
C SER A 5 -6.01 1.40 17.72
N ALA A 6 -5.79 0.86 16.52
CA ALA A 6 -4.56 1.06 15.76
C ALA A 6 -4.33 2.54 15.40
N LEU A 7 -5.39 3.26 15.00
CA LEU A 7 -5.31 4.70 14.74
C LEU A 7 -4.91 5.49 15.98
N THR A 8 -5.59 5.23 17.11
CA THR A 8 -5.37 5.99 18.35
C THR A 8 -4.04 5.67 19.01
N SER A 9 -3.55 4.43 18.94
CA SER A 9 -2.32 4.00 19.61
C SER A 9 -1.04 4.15 18.77
N ILE A 10 -1.14 4.06 17.44
CA ILE A 10 0.05 4.01 16.56
C ILE A 10 0.08 5.24 15.65
N ILE A 11 -0.96 5.43 14.85
CA ILE A 11 -0.93 6.41 13.75
C ILE A 11 -0.96 7.84 14.28
N PHE A 12 -1.92 8.17 15.15
CA PHE A 12 -2.06 9.54 15.65
C PHE A 12 -0.88 10.03 16.51
N PRO A 13 -0.32 9.24 17.43
CA PRO A 13 0.89 9.64 18.14
C PRO A 13 2.08 9.92 17.21
N ASN A 14 2.27 9.09 16.17
CA ASN A 14 3.33 9.32 15.16
C ASN A 14 3.10 10.61 14.35
N LEU A 15 1.83 10.99 14.15
CA LEU A 15 1.43 12.24 13.51
C LEU A 15 1.31 13.43 14.49
N LYS A 16 1.62 13.24 15.78
CA LYS A 16 1.44 14.23 16.86
C LYS A 16 0.00 14.75 17.00
N ILE A 17 -0.98 13.90 16.65
CA ILE A 17 -2.41 14.16 16.80
C ILE A 17 -2.89 13.52 18.11
N HIS A 18 -3.56 14.29 18.97
CA HIS A 18 -4.09 13.78 20.23
C HIS A 18 -5.61 14.04 20.32
N PRO A 19 -6.44 13.08 19.90
CA PRO A 19 -7.89 13.25 19.96
C PRO A 19 -8.36 13.24 21.41
N LYS A 20 -9.19 14.22 21.79
CA LYS A 20 -9.78 14.34 23.15
C LYS A 20 -10.70 13.16 23.51
N GLN A 21 -11.30 12.54 22.50
CA GLN A 21 -12.22 11.42 22.66
C GLN A 21 -11.87 10.30 21.67
N PRO A 22 -12.15 9.04 22.01
CA PRO A 22 -11.95 7.93 21.09
C PRO A 22 -12.81 8.12 19.83
N LEU A 23 -12.20 7.97 18.66
CA LEU A 23 -12.91 8.17 17.40
C LEU A 23 -14.01 7.13 17.21
N ASN A 24 -15.14 7.52 16.64
CA ASN A 24 -16.08 6.53 16.13
C ASN A 24 -15.45 5.77 14.92
N MET A 25 -16.02 4.61 14.58
CA MET A 25 -15.50 3.77 13.50
C MET A 25 -15.53 4.46 12.13
N ARG A 26 -16.52 5.32 11.89
CA ARG A 26 -16.70 6.04 10.62
C ARG A 26 -15.61 7.09 10.43
N THR A 27 -15.37 7.91 11.44
CA THR A 27 -14.30 8.91 11.48
C THR A 27 -12.95 8.24 11.34
N ALA A 28 -12.73 7.10 12.00
CA ALA A 28 -11.50 6.31 11.85
C ALA A 28 -11.28 5.86 10.39
N ARG A 29 -12.34 5.43 9.69
CA ARG A 29 -12.25 5.09 8.25
C ARG A 29 -11.96 6.32 7.38
N CYS A 30 -12.60 7.46 7.64
CA CYS A 30 -12.33 8.70 6.91
C CYS A 30 -10.85 9.10 7.04
N TRP A 31 -10.30 9.06 8.25
CA TRP A 31 -8.87 9.36 8.47
C TRP A 31 -7.94 8.45 7.67
N LEU A 32 -8.22 7.14 7.60
CA LEU A 32 -7.41 6.24 6.78
C LEU A 32 -7.48 6.61 5.30
N LEU A 33 -8.66 6.95 4.79
CA LEU A 33 -8.82 7.36 3.39
C LEU A 33 -8.03 8.65 3.08
N GLU A 34 -8.09 9.65 3.97
CA GLU A 34 -7.33 10.90 3.85
C GLU A 34 -5.81 10.67 3.90
N LEU A 35 -5.36 9.70 4.71
CA LEU A 35 -3.96 9.29 4.76
C LEU A 35 -3.51 8.50 3.51
N GLY A 36 -4.43 8.22 2.57
CA GLY A 36 -4.18 7.42 1.36
C GLY A 36 -4.34 5.91 1.56
N TRP A 37 -4.80 5.46 2.72
CA TRP A 37 -4.96 4.05 3.06
C TRP A 37 -6.35 3.60 2.61
N ARG A 38 -6.40 2.89 1.48
CA ARG A 38 -7.63 2.27 0.99
C ARG A 38 -7.64 0.79 1.31
N HIS A 39 -8.69 0.35 1.99
CA HIS A 39 -8.92 -1.08 2.18
C HIS A 39 -9.42 -1.68 0.86
N THR A 40 -8.47 -2.10 0.02
CA THR A 40 -8.74 -2.74 -1.25
C THR A 40 -8.53 -4.24 -1.12
N THR A 41 -9.51 -5.02 -1.55
CA THR A 41 -9.35 -6.47 -1.69
C THR A 41 -8.63 -6.78 -2.99
N VAL A 42 -7.47 -7.44 -2.91
CA VAL A 42 -6.74 -7.89 -4.10
C VAL A 42 -7.57 -8.95 -4.83
N ARG A 43 -7.88 -8.68 -6.11
CA ARG A 43 -8.55 -9.63 -7.00
C ARG A 43 -7.50 -10.38 -7.82
N LYS A 44 -7.87 -11.58 -8.31
CA LYS A 44 -7.02 -12.34 -9.25
C LYS A 44 -6.66 -11.44 -10.46
N GLY A 45 -5.40 -11.45 -10.87
CA GLY A 45 -4.89 -10.63 -11.97
C GLY A 45 -4.31 -9.26 -11.56
N VAL A 46 -4.37 -8.88 -10.28
CA VAL A 46 -3.69 -7.67 -9.78
C VAL A 46 -2.29 -8.05 -9.28
N TYR A 47 -1.26 -7.58 -9.97
CA TYR A 47 0.14 -7.76 -9.57
C TYR A 47 0.61 -6.51 -8.82
N MET A 48 0.58 -6.56 -7.48
CA MET A 48 0.86 -5.37 -6.65
C MET A 48 2.33 -4.93 -6.69
N ASP A 49 3.28 -5.86 -6.85
CA ASP A 49 4.70 -5.52 -7.01
C ASP A 49 5.52 -6.70 -7.58
N GLY A 50 5.05 -7.30 -8.67
CA GLY A 50 5.77 -8.41 -9.33
C GLY A 50 7.06 -7.97 -10.02
N HIS A 51 7.21 -6.65 -10.25
CA HIS A 51 8.30 -6.10 -11.05
C HIS A 51 9.61 -5.97 -10.29
N LYS A 52 9.59 -6.01 -8.95
CA LYS A 52 10.79 -5.88 -8.09
C LYS A 52 11.39 -7.22 -7.70
N ARG A 53 10.75 -8.35 -8.04
CA ARG A 53 11.35 -9.66 -7.77
C ARG A 53 12.61 -9.82 -8.59
N ASP A 54 13.67 -10.31 -7.96
CA ASP A 54 15.00 -10.42 -8.57
C ASP A 54 14.97 -11.28 -9.85
N ASP A 55 14.15 -12.34 -9.88
CA ASP A 55 13.96 -13.19 -11.06
C ASP A 55 13.35 -12.43 -12.24
N VAL A 56 12.30 -11.64 -11.99
CA VAL A 56 11.64 -10.80 -13.00
C VAL A 56 12.56 -9.70 -13.49
N VAL A 57 13.31 -9.04 -12.60
CA VAL A 57 14.28 -8.00 -12.95
C VAL A 57 15.41 -8.59 -13.80
N LYS A 58 15.92 -9.75 -13.41
CA LYS A 58 16.98 -10.46 -14.15
C LYS A 58 16.52 -10.81 -15.56
N TYR A 59 15.36 -11.46 -15.69
CA TYR A 59 14.80 -11.80 -17.00
C TYR A 59 14.56 -10.55 -17.86
N ARG A 60 14.01 -9.49 -17.28
CA ARG A 60 13.78 -8.23 -18.00
C ARG A 60 15.08 -7.64 -18.57
N LYS A 61 16.13 -7.58 -17.75
CA LYS A 61 17.41 -6.95 -18.12
C LYS A 61 18.24 -7.80 -19.07
N GLU A 62 18.32 -9.11 -18.83
CA GLU A 62 19.24 -10.00 -19.53
C GLU A 62 18.63 -10.61 -20.79
N VAL A 63 17.31 -10.75 -20.86
CA VAL A 63 16.64 -11.46 -21.96
C VAL A 63 15.68 -10.55 -22.72
N PHE A 64 14.72 -9.95 -22.03
CA PHE A 64 13.61 -9.25 -22.68
C PHE A 64 14.07 -7.98 -23.41
N LEU A 65 14.80 -7.08 -22.72
CA LEU A 65 15.24 -5.82 -23.31
C LEU A 65 16.24 -6.01 -24.48
N PRO A 66 17.27 -6.87 -24.37
CA PRO A 66 18.17 -7.14 -25.49
C PRO A 66 17.46 -7.75 -26.70
N LEU A 67 16.49 -8.64 -26.48
CA LEU A 67 15.71 -9.25 -27.55
C LEU A 67 14.85 -8.20 -28.26
N MET A 68 14.17 -7.32 -27.52
CA MET A 68 13.35 -6.27 -28.12
C MET A 68 14.17 -5.27 -28.94
N ALA A 69 15.38 -4.91 -28.48
CA ALA A 69 16.27 -4.01 -29.19
C ALA A 69 16.79 -4.58 -30.53
N GLN A 70 16.70 -5.90 -30.75
CA GLN A 70 17.02 -6.52 -32.05
C GLN A 70 15.91 -6.35 -33.09
N TYR A 71 14.70 -6.03 -32.65
CA TYR A 71 13.52 -5.86 -33.51
C TYR A 71 13.17 -4.38 -33.76
N GLU A 72 13.92 -3.44 -33.17
CA GLU A 72 13.90 -2.00 -33.51
C GLU A 72 14.88 -1.69 -34.65
#